data_AF-B4LBC2-F1
#
_entry.id   AF-B4LBC2-F1
#
_cell.length_a   1.000
_cell.length_b   1.000
_cell.length_c   1.000
_cell.angle_alpha   90.00
_cell.angle_beta   90.00
_cell.angle_gamma   90.00
#
_symmetry.space_group_name_H-M   'P 1'
#
loop_
_entity.id
_entity.type
_entity.pdbx_description
1 polymer ?
#
loop_
_entity_poly.entity_id
_entity_poly.type
_entity_poly.pdbx_seq_one_letter_code
_entity_poly.pdbx_strand_id
1 'polypeptide(L)'
;MPARRRTATPSTSSGSTETSPQTEDPAYKLKRKKNNEAVQRTREKTKKTAEERKLRIDNLKNENLKLRAKIDSEKQHIKTLREMIVQGKKNEEQDRLIDEILNKSTDDEDDEDIKPK
;
A
#
# COMPACT_ATOMS: atom_id res chain seq x y z
N MET A 1 20.87 -1.82 20.49
CA MET A 1 19.62 -1.77 21.30
C MET A 1 19.20 -0.31 21.43
N PRO A 2 18.15 0.17 20.76
CA PRO A 2 17.73 1.56 20.90
C PRO A 2 16.90 1.76 22.18
N ALA A 3 17.22 2.79 22.96
CA ALA A 3 16.60 3.08 24.24
C ALA A 3 15.13 3.54 24.09
N ARG A 4 14.23 2.95 24.89
CA ARG A 4 12.82 3.36 24.99
C ARG A 4 12.71 4.76 25.61
N ARG A 5 12.35 5.78 24.81
CA ARG A 5 11.88 7.08 25.33
C ARG A 5 10.60 6.85 26.14
N ARG A 6 10.66 7.05 27.45
CA ARG A 6 9.48 7.14 28.32
C ARG A 6 8.73 8.43 27.96
N THR A 7 7.58 8.30 27.31
CA THR A 7 6.62 9.42 27.20
C THR A 7 5.87 9.52 28.51
N ALA A 8 6.01 10.64 29.22
CA ALA A 8 5.30 10.90 30.47
C ALA A 8 3.78 10.78 30.24
N THR A 9 3.13 10.02 31.11
CA THR A 9 1.66 9.91 31.23
C THR A 9 1.06 11.29 31.54
N PRO A 10 -0.01 11.73 30.85
CA PRO A 10 -0.65 12.99 31.19
C PRO A 10 -1.37 12.80 32.53
N SER A 11 -0.90 13.50 33.57
CA SER A 11 -1.66 13.64 34.81
C SER A 11 -2.98 14.32 34.47
N THR A 12 -4.09 13.61 34.65
CA THR A 12 -5.44 14.15 34.58
C THR A 12 -5.64 15.07 35.79
N SER A 13 -5.12 16.30 35.72
CA SER A 13 -5.46 17.34 36.69
C SER A 13 -6.89 17.80 36.41
N SER A 14 -7.82 17.10 37.05
CA SER A 14 -9.17 17.59 37.39
C SER A 14 -9.03 18.82 38.30
N GLY A 15 -8.56 19.94 37.73
CA GLY A 15 -8.47 21.23 38.37
C GLY A 15 -9.41 22.19 37.67
N SER A 16 -10.38 22.69 38.42
CA SER A 16 -11.36 23.72 38.06
C SER A 16 -10.79 24.76 37.10
N THR A 17 -11.46 24.95 35.96
CA THR A 17 -11.25 26.07 35.05
C THR A 17 -11.70 27.37 35.73
N GLU A 18 -10.88 27.89 36.65
CA GLU A 18 -10.89 29.32 36.91
C GLU A 18 -10.28 29.97 35.66
N THR A 19 -11.14 30.59 34.85
CA THR A 19 -10.74 31.35 33.67
C THR A 19 -9.86 32.51 34.11
N SER A 20 -8.55 32.30 34.12
CA SER A 20 -7.59 33.39 34.24
C SER A 20 -7.95 34.46 33.21
N PRO A 21 -7.95 35.76 33.55
CA PRO A 21 -8.33 36.83 32.60
C PRO A 21 -7.53 36.78 31.28
N GLN A 22 -6.37 36.11 31.28
CA GLN A 22 -5.54 35.84 30.10
C GLN A 22 -6.16 34.85 29.10
N THR A 23 -7.07 33.96 29.52
CA THR A 23 -7.75 33.00 28.62
C THR A 23 -8.88 33.64 27.83
N GLU A 24 -9.42 34.75 28.32
CA GLU A 24 -10.48 35.50 27.65
C GLU A 24 -9.96 36.53 26.64
N ASP A 25 -8.65 36.85 26.69
CA ASP A 25 -7.97 37.74 25.74
C ASP A 25 -8.17 37.26 24.29
N PRO A 26 -8.70 38.13 23.39
CA PRO A 26 -8.83 37.83 21.97
C PRO A 26 -7.55 37.31 21.31
N ALA A 27 -6.37 37.81 21.69
CA ALA A 27 -5.09 37.38 21.13
C ALA A 27 -4.76 35.93 21.54
N TYR A 28 -5.07 35.55 22.78
CA TYR A 28 -4.94 34.17 23.26
C TYR A 28 -5.89 33.23 22.52
N LYS A 29 -7.17 33.59 22.39
CA LYS A 29 -8.18 32.79 21.68
C LYS A 29 -7.81 32.52 20.22
N LEU A 30 -7.29 33.51 19.51
CA LEU A 30 -6.81 33.35 18.13
C LEU A 30 -5.64 32.37 18.04
N LYS A 31 -4.64 32.51 18.93
CA LYS A 31 -3.50 31.57 18.99
C LYS A 31 -3.98 30.14 19.29
N ARG A 32 -4.93 29.97 20.22
CA ARG A 32 -5.47 28.66 20.58
C ARG A 32 -6.26 28.04 19.44
N LYS A 33 -7.10 28.82 18.75
CA LYS A 33 -7.83 28.37 17.55
C LYS A 33 -6.87 27.87 16.46
N LYS A 34 -5.83 28.65 16.15
CA LYS A 34 -4.80 28.28 15.16
C LYS A 34 -4.04 27.01 15.56
N ASN A 35 -3.71 26.85 16.84
CA ASN A 35 -3.06 25.63 17.33
C ASN A 35 -3.99 24.41 17.22
N ASN A 36 -5.25 24.54 17.64
CA ASN A 36 -6.22 23.46 17.54
C ASN A 36 -6.41 23.01 16.09
N GLU A 37 -6.49 23.96 15.16
CA GLU A 37 -6.58 23.67 13.72
C GLU A 37 -5.31 22.97 13.21
N ALA A 38 -4.11 23.42 13.61
CA ALA A 38 -2.85 22.77 13.24
C ALA A 38 -2.75 21.33 13.81
N VAL A 39 -3.24 21.11 15.03
CA VAL A 39 -3.29 19.79 15.65
C VAL A 39 -4.28 18.87 14.91
N GLN A 40 -5.47 19.38 14.56
CA GLN A 40 -6.44 18.63 13.76
C GLN A 40 -5.85 18.23 12.41
N ARG A 41 -5.26 19.18 11.68
CA ARG A 41 -4.57 18.92 10.40
C ARG A 41 -3.46 17.88 10.54
N THR A 42 -2.70 17.91 11.63
CA THR A 42 -1.63 16.92 11.89
C THR A 42 -2.19 15.52 12.14
N ARG A 43 -3.28 15.43 12.92
CA ARG A 43 -3.97 14.15 13.18
C ARG A 43 -4.56 13.57 11.91
N GLU A 44 -5.26 14.38 11.12
CA GLU A 44 -5.83 13.99 9.83
C GLU A 44 -4.74 13.53 8.86
N LYS A 45 -3.65 14.29 8.72
CA LYS A 45 -2.50 13.87 7.90
C LYS A 45 -1.96 12.52 8.35
N THR A 46 -1.79 12.32 9.66
CA THR A 46 -1.28 11.05 10.19
C THR A 46 -2.23 9.89 9.86
N LYS A 47 -3.54 10.09 10.08
CA LYS A 47 -4.58 9.11 9.75
C LYS A 47 -4.56 8.77 8.26
N LYS A 48 -4.55 9.78 7.40
CA LYS A 48 -4.49 9.61 5.94
C LYS A 48 -3.25 8.84 5.51
N THR A 49 -2.07 9.18 6.05
CA THR A 49 -0.84 8.44 5.71
C THR A 49 -0.86 6.99 6.19
N ALA A 50 -1.56 6.68 7.29
CA ALA A 50 -1.72 5.31 7.75
C ALA A 50 -2.65 4.51 6.82
N GLU A 51 -3.76 5.12 6.39
CA GLU A 51 -4.70 4.55 5.42
C GLU A 51 -4.04 4.34 4.06
N GLU A 52 -3.30 5.33 3.54
CA GLU A 52 -2.53 5.23 2.28
C GLU A 52 -1.49 4.10 2.34
N ARG A 53 -0.77 3.95 3.47
CA ARG A 53 0.18 2.84 3.65
C ARG A 53 -0.52 1.49 3.66
N LYS A 54 -1.67 1.38 4.33
CA LYS A 54 -2.46 0.14 4.35
C LYS A 54 -2.89 -0.24 2.94
N LEU A 55 -3.46 0.71 2.20
CA LEU A 55 -3.86 0.51 0.80
C LEU A 55 -2.68 0.07 -0.06
N ARG A 56 -1.52 0.72 0.08
CA ARG A 56 -0.31 0.34 -0.67
C ARG A 56 0.14 -1.10 -0.36
N ILE A 57 0.08 -1.52 0.91
CA ILE A 57 0.42 -2.89 1.30
C ILE A 57 -0.54 -3.88 0.66
N ASP A 58 -1.84 -3.58 0.68
CA ASP A 58 -2.86 -4.47 0.11
C ASP A 58 -2.71 -4.58 -1.42
N ASN A 59 -2.44 -3.46 -2.11
CA ASN A 59 -2.13 -3.45 -3.54
C ASN A 59 -0.89 -4.31 -3.85
N LEU A 60 0.21 -4.12 -3.11
CA LEU A 60 1.45 -4.89 -3.30
C LEU A 60 1.25 -6.39 -3.03
N LYS A 61 0.38 -6.78 -2.09
CA LYS A 61 0.05 -8.19 -1.87
C LYS A 61 -0.68 -8.78 -3.07
N ASN A 62 -1.66 -8.06 -3.61
CA ASN A 62 -2.42 -8.49 -4.77
C ASN A 62 -1.52 -8.62 -6.01
N GLU A 63 -0.65 -7.64 -6.23
CA GLU A 63 0.35 -7.68 -7.30
C GLU A 63 1.30 -8.87 -7.13
N ASN A 64 1.78 -9.14 -5.91
CA ASN A 64 2.64 -10.29 -5.65
C ASN A 64 1.92 -11.61 -5.93
N LEU A 65 0.63 -11.72 -5.62
CA LEU A 65 -0.18 -12.89 -5.97
C LEU A 65 -0.30 -13.07 -7.49
N LYS A 66 -0.60 -11.99 -8.23
CA LYS A 66 -0.64 -12.01 -9.71
C LYS A 66 0.70 -12.45 -10.30
N LEU A 67 1.80 -11.86 -9.83
CA LEU A 67 3.15 -12.18 -10.29
C LEU A 67 3.54 -13.63 -9.99
N ARG A 68 3.19 -14.15 -8.80
CA ARG A 68 3.42 -15.56 -8.47
C ARG A 68 2.66 -16.49 -9.40
N ALA A 69 1.39 -16.20 -9.67
CA ALA A 69 0.58 -16.98 -10.61
C ALA A 69 1.20 -16.97 -12.01
N LYS A 70 1.67 -15.81 -12.49
CA LYS A 70 2.36 -15.68 -13.78
C LYS A 70 3.65 -16.50 -13.82
N ILE A 71 4.49 -16.41 -12.79
CA ILE A 71 5.72 -17.20 -12.66
C ILE A 71 5.40 -18.70 -12.70
N ASP A 72 4.37 -19.16 -12.00
CA ASP A 72 4.03 -20.57 -11.95
C ASP A 72 3.46 -21.05 -13.30
N SER A 73 2.68 -20.22 -14.00
CA SER A 73 2.23 -20.48 -15.37
C SER A 73 3.42 -20.60 -16.34
N GLU A 74 4.34 -19.64 -16.32
CA GLU A 74 5.54 -19.65 -17.16
C GLU A 74 6.43 -20.87 -16.88
N LYS A 75 6.59 -21.26 -15.61
CA LYS A 75 7.30 -22.50 -15.26
C LYS A 75 6.63 -23.74 -15.83
N GLN A 76 5.29 -23.80 -15.82
CA GLN A 76 4.56 -24.89 -16.45
C GLN A 76 4.79 -24.90 -17.96
N HIS A 77 4.69 -23.75 -18.63
CA HIS A 77 4.96 -23.64 -20.06
C HIS A 77 6.39 -24.10 -20.40
N ILE A 78 7.41 -23.66 -19.65
CA ILE A 78 8.79 -24.10 -19.83
C ILE A 78 8.93 -25.61 -19.62
N LYS A 79 8.26 -26.17 -18.61
CA LYS A 79 8.30 -27.61 -18.34
C LYS A 79 7.71 -28.39 -19.52
N THR A 80 6.54 -27.99 -20.02
CA THR A 80 5.89 -28.60 -21.18
C THR A 80 6.80 -28.54 -22.41
N LEU A 81 7.38 -27.38 -22.71
CA LEU A 81 8.31 -27.21 -23.83
C LEU A 81 9.57 -28.10 -23.68
N ARG A 82 10.13 -28.21 -22.47
CA ARG A 82 11.27 -29.10 -22.19
C ARG A 82 10.91 -30.57 -22.40
N GLU A 83 9.77 -31.01 -21.89
CA GLU A 83 9.29 -32.39 -22.06
C GLU A 83 9.08 -32.71 -23.55
N MET A 84 8.54 -31.76 -24.33
CA MET A 84 8.35 -31.92 -25.77
C MET A 84 9.68 -32.03 -26.53
N ILE A 85 10.67 -31.19 -26.22
CA ILE A 85 12.01 -31.26 -26.84
C ILE A 85 12.67 -32.61 -26.52
N VAL A 86 12.58 -33.08 -25.27
CA VAL A 86 13.18 -34.35 -24.83
C VAL A 86 12.48 -35.56 -25.45
N GLN A 87 11.15 -35.50 -25.66
CA GLN A 87 10.39 -36.59 -26.27
C GLN A 87 10.65 -36.74 -27.78
N GLY A 88 11.18 -35.71 -28.46
CA GLY A 88 11.68 -35.80 -29.83
C GLY A 88 10.64 -36.14 -30.91
N LYS A 89 9.34 -36.01 -30.59
CA LYS A 89 8.23 -36.27 -31.53
C LYS A 89 7.57 -34.94 -31.87
N LYS A 90 7.34 -34.69 -33.16
CA LYS A 90 6.54 -33.56 -33.65
C LYS A 90 5.11 -34.06 -33.87
N ASN A 91 4.16 -33.56 -33.08
CA ASN A 91 2.74 -33.84 -33.26
C ASN A 91 2.00 -32.53 -33.64
N GLU A 92 1.00 -32.59 -34.51
CA GLU A 92 0.23 -31.39 -34.92
C GLU A 92 -0.52 -30.72 -33.75
N GLU A 93 -0.92 -31.51 -32.75
CA GLU A 93 -1.53 -31.00 -31.50
C GLU A 93 -0.53 -30.21 -30.65
N GLN A 94 0.75 -30.55 -30.73
CA GLN A 94 1.83 -29.88 -30.01
C GLN A 94 2.14 -28.50 -30.60
N ASP A 95 2.09 -28.38 -31.93
CA ASP A 95 2.29 -27.08 -32.61
C ASP A 95 1.18 -26.08 -32.25
N ARG A 96 -0.08 -26.54 -32.15
CA ARG A 96 -1.21 -25.70 -31.68
C ARG A 96 -1.03 -25.21 -30.25
N LEU A 97 -0.50 -26.07 -29.37
CA LEU A 97 -0.24 -25.70 -27.97
C LEU A 97 0.91 -24.68 -27.86
N ILE A 98 1.94 -24.80 -28.70
CA ILE A 98 3.05 -23.83 -28.78
C ILE A 98 2.51 -22.45 -29.21
N ASP A 99 1.68 -22.41 -30.25
CA ASP A 99 1.09 -21.17 -30.75
C ASP A 99 0.19 -20.50 -29.72
N GLU A 100 -0.58 -21.28 -28.94
CA GLU A 100 -1.38 -20.75 -27.83
C GLU A 100 -0.48 -20.14 -26.75
N ILE A 101 0.61 -20.81 -26.35
CA ILE A 101 1.55 -20.31 -25.33
C ILE A 101 2.23 -19.02 -25.78
N LEU A 102 2.67 -18.94 -27.04
CA LEU A 102 3.36 -17.77 -27.59
C LEU A 102 2.43 -16.56 -27.73
N ASN A 103 1.17 -16.78 -28.14
CA ASN A 103 0.23 -15.69 -28.44
C ASN A 103 -0.58 -15.20 -27.23
N LYS A 104 -0.61 -15.93 -26.10
CA LYS A 104 -1.38 -15.54 -24.90
C LYS A 104 -0.74 -14.41 -24.06
N SER A 105 0.42 -13.90 -24.47
CA SER A 105 1.24 -12.99 -23.66
C SER A 105 0.96 -11.50 -23.86
N THR A 106 -0.02 -11.10 -24.70
CA THR A 106 -0.17 -9.70 -25.15
C THR A 106 -1.36 -8.92 -24.57
N ASP A 107 -2.24 -9.51 -23.77
CA ASP A 107 -3.52 -8.87 -23.38
C ASP A 107 -3.55 -8.24 -21.97
N ASP A 108 -2.41 -8.13 -21.27
CA ASP A 108 -2.35 -7.55 -19.90
C ASP A 108 -1.68 -6.15 -19.84
N GLU A 109 -1.68 -5.38 -20.95
CA GLU A 109 -1.25 -3.96 -20.95
C GLU A 109 -2.42 -3.00 -20.71
N ASP A 110 -3.15 -3.16 -19.60
CA ASP A 110 -4.13 -2.17 -19.11
C ASP A 110 -4.08 -2.09 -17.58
N ASP A 111 -3.03 -1.47 -17.04
CA ASP A 111 -3.08 -0.90 -15.68
C ASP A 111 -2.54 0.55 -15.76
N GLU A 112 -3.43 1.43 -16.23
CA GLU A 112 -3.35 2.89 -16.19
C GLU A 112 -2.65 3.39 -14.91
N ASP A 113 -1.58 4.17 -15.12
CA ASP A 113 -0.82 4.91 -14.11
C ASP A 113 -1.74 5.87 -13.31
N ILE A 114 -2.37 5.39 -12.23
CA ILE A 114 -2.97 6.26 -11.22
C ILE A 114 -1.83 6.88 -10.39
N LYS A 115 -1.24 7.97 -10.93
CA LYS A 115 -0.36 8.86 -10.17
C LYS A 115 -1.17 9.61 -9.11
N PRO A 116 -0.90 9.44 -7.81
CA PRO A 116 -1.48 10.34 -6.82
C PRO A 116 -0.77 11.71 -6.89
N LYS A 117 -1.57 12.77 -6.99
CA LYS A 117 -1.15 14.19 -6.87
C LYS A 117 -0.59 14.51 -5.49
#